data_AF-A0A931VFU4-F1
#
_entry.id   AF-A0A931VFU4-F1
#
_cell.length_a   1.000
_cell.length_b   1.000
_cell.length_c   1.000
_cell.angle_alpha   90.00
_cell.angle_beta   90.00
_cell.angle_gamma   90.00
#
_symmetry.space_group_name_H-M   'P 1'
#
loop_
_entity.id
_entity.type
_entity.pdbx_description
1 polymer ?
#
loop_
_entity_poly.entity_id
_entity_poly.type
_entity_poly.pdbx_seq_one_letter_code
_entity_poly.pdbx_strand_id
1 'polypeptide(L)'
;MVLLGIPSTMVEGHLKGLNGYNHSRAFLAGNFEEAILITGFNKKVVQRNCLNCHSQLVSETCNSNSGQAVSCIHCHANIGHEK
;
A
#
# COMPACT_ATOMS: atom_id res chain seq x y z
N MET A 1 -4.45 -13.24 18.25
CA MET A 1 -4.73 -12.00 18.99
C MET A 1 -5.78 -11.22 18.21
N VAL A 2 -7.04 -11.57 18.44
CA VAL A 2 -8.23 -10.95 17.82
C VAL A 2 -8.58 -9.73 18.64
N LEU A 3 -8.63 -8.55 18.04
CA LEU A 3 -9.45 -7.48 18.56
C LEU A 3 -10.21 -6.85 17.39
N LEU A 4 -11.53 -7.07 17.43
CA LEU A 4 -12.59 -6.50 16.59
C LEU A 4 -12.87 -7.28 15.30
N GLY A 5 -13.98 -8.03 15.29
CA GLY A 5 -14.60 -8.66 14.11
C GLY A 5 -15.15 -7.64 13.12
N ILE A 6 -14.29 -6.71 12.69
CA ILE A 6 -14.59 -5.70 11.69
C ILE A 6 -14.46 -6.40 10.33
N PRO A 7 -15.52 -6.41 9.50
CA PRO A 7 -15.45 -6.90 8.13
C PRO A 7 -14.26 -6.27 7.39
N SER A 8 -13.53 -7.03 6.58
CA SER A 8 -12.42 -6.49 5.77
C SER A 8 -12.86 -5.28 4.93
N THR A 9 -14.11 -5.29 4.47
CA THR A 9 -14.75 -4.19 3.75
C THR A 9 -14.86 -2.89 4.57
N MET A 10 -15.02 -2.98 5.89
CA MET A 10 -15.01 -1.80 6.77
C MET A 10 -13.59 -1.24 6.95
N VAL A 11 -12.56 -2.09 6.98
CA VAL A 11 -11.16 -1.66 7.01
C VAL A 11 -10.77 -0.99 5.69
N GLU A 12 -11.17 -1.57 4.55
CA GLU A 12 -11.00 -0.97 3.22
C GLU A 12 -11.77 0.35 3.09
N GLY A 13 -12.99 0.42 3.60
CA GLY A 13 -13.80 1.63 3.64
C GLY A 13 -13.12 2.76 4.42
N HIS A 14 -12.51 2.44 5.56
CA HIS A 14 -11.73 3.41 6.34
C HIS A 14 -10.51 3.93 5.55
N LEU A 15 -9.75 3.05 4.90
CA LEU A 15 -8.60 3.43 4.06
C LEU A 15 -9.01 4.37 2.92
N LYS A 16 -10.09 4.03 2.21
CA LYS A 16 -10.63 4.83 1.11
C LYS A 16 -11.14 6.18 1.62
N GLY A 17 -11.84 6.21 2.75
CA GLY A 17 -12.34 7.43 3.38
C GLY A 17 -11.21 8.37 3.82
N LEU A 18 -10.18 7.84 4.49
CA LEU A 18 -9.02 8.62 4.95
C LEU A 18 -8.25 9.23 3.77
N ASN A 19 -7.94 8.43 2.75
CA ASN A 19 -7.24 8.91 1.56
C ASN A 19 -8.09 9.92 0.78
N GLY A 20 -9.39 9.65 0.64
CA GLY A 20 -10.34 10.57 -0.02
C GLY A 20 -10.41 11.93 0.68
N TYR A 21 -10.57 11.95 2.01
CA TYR A 21 -10.56 13.19 2.79
C TYR A 21 -9.26 13.97 2.63
N ASN A 22 -8.10 13.30 2.72
CA ASN A 22 -6.80 13.95 2.58
C ASN A 22 -6.61 14.55 1.18
N HIS A 23 -6.98 13.84 0.11
CA HIS A 23 -6.90 14.35 -1.25
C HIS A 23 -7.83 15.54 -1.46
N SER A 24 -9.10 15.43 -1.05
CA SER A 24 -10.08 16.53 -1.18
C SER A 24 -9.61 17.79 -0.47
N ARG A 25 -9.07 17.66 0.75
CA ARG A 25 -8.54 18.80 1.51
C ARG A 25 -7.31 19.43 0.84
N ALA A 26 -6.38 18.60 0.37
CA ALA A 26 -5.14 19.08 -0.28
C ALA A 26 -5.45 19.81 -1.58
N PHE A 27 -6.32 19.25 -2.44
CA PHE A 27 -6.67 19.88 -3.72
C PHE A 27 -7.54 21.12 -3.56
N LEU A 28 -8.47 21.13 -2.59
CA LEU A 28 -9.27 22.33 -2.29
C LEU A 28 -8.38 23.49 -1.85
N ALA A 29 -7.38 23.23 -1.02
CA ALA A 29 -6.48 24.26 -0.48
C ALA A 29 -5.28 24.56 -1.39
N GLY A 30 -5.10 23.82 -2.50
CA GLY A 30 -3.88 23.86 -3.29
C GLY A 30 -2.61 23.48 -2.51
N ASN A 31 -2.76 22.72 -1.42
CA ASN A 31 -1.67 22.41 -0.49
C ASN A 31 -1.15 20.98 -0.75
N PHE A 32 -0.43 20.82 -1.85
CA PHE A 32 0.22 19.57 -2.24
C PHE A 32 1.54 19.86 -2.97
N GLU A 33 2.44 18.88 -2.93
CA GLU A 33 3.64 18.88 -3.75
C GLU A 33 3.27 18.46 -5.17
N GLU A 34 3.75 19.19 -6.19
CA GLU A 34 3.50 18.84 -7.60
C GLU A 34 3.97 17.42 -7.93
N ALA A 35 5.12 17.02 -7.36
CA ALA A 35 5.51 15.63 -7.34
C ALA A 35 4.73 14.87 -6.24
N ILE A 36 3.56 14.34 -6.59
CA ILE A 36 2.72 13.59 -5.64
C ILE A 36 3.37 12.24 -5.34
N LEU A 37 3.87 12.08 -4.11
CA LEU A 37 4.51 10.87 -3.63
C LEU A 37 3.59 10.04 -2.74
N ILE A 38 3.61 8.72 -2.94
CA ILE A 38 2.88 7.78 -2.09
C ILE A 38 3.45 7.79 -0.66
N THR A 39 2.56 7.89 0.33
CA THR A 39 2.92 7.85 1.76
C THR A 39 3.41 6.47 2.19
N GLY A 40 4.21 6.40 3.26
CA GLY A 40 4.67 5.12 3.82
C GLY A 40 3.54 4.18 4.24
N PHE A 41 2.41 4.75 4.68
CA PHE A 41 1.20 3.99 4.99
C PHE A 41 0.63 3.30 3.74
N ASN A 42 0.41 4.07 2.66
CA ASN A 42 -0.14 3.54 1.42
C ASN A 42 0.84 2.57 0.73
N LYS A 43 2.16 2.76 0.86
CA LYS A 43 3.17 1.78 0.41
C LYS A 43 2.97 0.39 1.05
N LYS A 44 2.65 0.34 2.35
CA LYS A 44 2.38 -0.94 3.05
C LYS A 44 1.10 -1.60 2.58
N VAL A 45 0.06 -0.82 2.29
CA VAL A 45 -1.20 -1.33 1.70
C VAL A 45 -0.92 -1.94 0.33
N VAL A 46 -0.17 -1.25 -0.53
CA VAL A 46 0.25 -1.77 -1.85
C VAL A 46 1.05 -3.06 -1.71
N GLN A 47 2.06 -3.10 -0.82
CA GLN A 47 2.84 -4.31 -0.56
C GLN A 47 1.94 -5.49 -0.16
N ARG A 48 0.96 -5.27 0.73
CA ARG A 48 0.03 -6.31 1.15
C ARG A 48 -0.85 -6.78 -0.01
N ASN A 49 -1.26 -5.89 -0.91
CA ASN A 49 -2.03 -6.25 -2.10
C ASN A 49 -1.19 -7.07 -3.09
N CYS A 50 0.08 -6.70 -3.30
CA CYS A 50 1.02 -7.51 -4.10
C CYS A 50 1.09 -8.93 -3.54
N LEU A 51 1.31 -9.08 -2.23
CA LEU A 51 1.40 -10.39 -1.58
C LEU A 51 0.07 -11.15 -1.56
N ASN A 52 -1.07 -10.46 -1.49
CA ASN A 52 -2.38 -11.11 -1.52
C ASN A 52 -2.62 -11.79 -2.87
N CYS A 53 -2.49 -11.03 -3.96
CA CYS A 53 -2.73 -11.54 -5.31
C CYS A 53 -1.61 -12.45 -5.82
N HIS A 54 -0.35 -12.22 -5.44
CA HIS A 54 0.79 -13.02 -5.87
C HIS A 54 1.25 -14.06 -4.85
N SER A 55 0.45 -14.33 -3.82
CA SER A 55 0.80 -15.24 -2.72
C SER A 55 1.36 -16.58 -3.18
N GLN A 56 0.74 -17.21 -4.18
CA GLN A 56 1.17 -18.51 -4.72
C GLN A 56 2.53 -18.44 -5.44
N LEU A 57 2.84 -17.32 -6.11
CA LEU A 57 4.11 -17.15 -6.81
C LEU A 57 5.26 -16.91 -5.83
N VAL A 58 4.98 -16.16 -4.76
CA VAL A 58 6.01 -15.68 -3.84
C VAL A 58 6.15 -16.54 -2.59
N SER A 59 5.22 -17.46 -2.32
CA SER A 59 5.22 -18.30 -1.11
C SER A 59 6.48 -19.13 -0.95
N GLU A 60 7.11 -19.53 -2.06
CA GLU A 60 8.33 -20.34 -2.08
C GLU A 60 9.61 -19.50 -2.27
N THR A 61 9.49 -18.31 -2.86
CA THR A 61 10.65 -17.51 -3.30
C THR A 61 10.97 -16.32 -2.40
N CYS A 62 9.99 -15.72 -1.71
CA CYS A 62 10.20 -14.50 -0.92
C CYS A 62 10.67 -14.75 0.53
N ASN A 63 10.93 -16.00 0.93
CA ASN A 63 11.63 -16.32 2.17
C ASN A 63 13.14 -16.02 2.01
N SER A 64 13.49 -14.74 1.88
CA SER A 64 14.87 -14.30 1.80
C SER A 64 15.56 -14.53 3.17
N ASN A 65 16.69 -15.24 3.16
CA ASN A 65 17.50 -15.69 4.30
C ASN A 65 17.98 -14.61 5.31
N SER A 66 17.54 -13.36 5.21
CA SER A 66 17.94 -12.22 6.06
C SER A 66 16.90 -11.79 7.09
N GLY A 67 15.71 -12.41 7.12
CA GLY A 67 14.65 -12.07 8.09
C GLY A 67 13.97 -10.71 7.84
N GLN A 68 14.32 -10.00 6.78
CA GLN A 68 13.75 -8.70 6.42
C GLN A 68 12.94 -8.82 5.12
N ALA A 69 11.64 -8.52 5.19
CA ALA A 69 10.77 -8.57 4.02
C ALA A 69 11.17 -7.49 3.00
N VAL A 70 11.61 -7.91 1.82
CA VAL A 70 11.94 -7.01 0.70
C VAL A 70 10.64 -6.47 0.08
N SER A 71 10.61 -5.18 -0.22
CA SER A 71 9.45 -4.58 -0.91
C SER A 71 9.42 -4.97 -2.38
N CYS A 72 8.24 -5.32 -2.92
CA CYS A 72 8.08 -5.73 -4.32
C CYS A 72 8.58 -4.65 -5.28
N ILE A 73 8.30 -3.37 -4.98
CA ILE A 73 8.69 -2.23 -5.82
C ILE A 73 10.18 -1.86 -5.69
N HIS A 74 10.94 -2.54 -4.83
CA HIS A 74 12.40 -2.36 -4.80
C HIS A 74 13.04 -2.85 -6.10
N CYS A 75 12.61 -4.00 -6.60
CA CYS A 75 13.05 -4.57 -7.88
C CYS A 75 12.06 -4.25 -9.02
N HIS A 76 10.76 -4.29 -8.75
CA HIS A 76 9.72 -3.93 -9.73
C HIS A 76 9.46 -2.42 -9.73
N ALA A 77 10.48 -1.61 -10.04
CA ALA A 77 10.39 -0.16 -9.92
C ALA A 77 9.40 0.49 -10.89
N ASN A 78 9.12 -0.14 -12.04
CA ASN A 78 8.33 0.47 -13.12
C ASN A 78 6.80 0.26 -12.99
N ILE A 79 6.31 -0.56 -12.04
CA ILE A 79 4.86 -0.78 -11.89
C ILE A 79 4.15 0.37 -11.16
N GLY A 80 4.91 1.22 -10.49
CA GLY A 80 4.40 2.32 -9.67
C GLY A 80 4.26 3.64 -10.41
N HIS A 81 3.97 3.60 -11.72
CA HIS A 81 4.01 4.67 -12.73
C HIS A 81 5.30 4.67 -13.58
N GLU A 82 5.13 4.76 -14.91
CA GLU A 82 6.24 4.82 -15.87
C GLU A 82 7.11 6.07 -15.61
N LYS A 83 8.41 5.96 -15.89
CA LYS A 83 9.35 7.08 -15.83
C LYS A 83 9.38 7.84 -17.15
#